data_AF-A0A834XTV6-F1
#
_entry.id   AF-A0A834XTV6-F1
#
_cell.length_a   1.000
_cell.length_b   1.000
_cell.length_c   1.000
_cell.angle_alpha   90.00
_cell.angle_beta   90.00
_cell.angle_gamma   90.00
#
_symmetry.space_group_name_H-M   'P 1'
#
loop_
_entity.id
_entity.type
_entity.pdbx_description
1 polymer ?
#
loop_
_entity_poly.entity_id
_entity_poly.type
_entity_poly.pdbx_seq_one_letter_code
_entity_poly.pdbx_strand_id
1 'polypeptide(L)'
;MYATGAVLYIIGPILSYEKILPIGVALPFYMYTGTWYYVFYIIEGLVVLLAAVGLLVEDVLSIYLICHLCGELEIVAAKIRKFGTEDVIETTINFHSIVIAHGKKICRLLSSMLSIKFLGCMFGGCGSGWVILSSTNEVVISKTTGMFVANILTAFLVCYVGETLLQTECKIQHALIHCDWYKCNSKNQNAIKLMLMKTQKLFKLGILEGVNMQGFRFFIFNLYSYLSILKSVIQR
;
A
#
# COMPACT_ATOMS: atom_id res chain seq x y z
N MET A 1 -5.21 13.02 -1.04
CA MET A 1 -4.43 12.48 -2.18
C MET A 1 -5.31 12.05 -3.33
N TYR A 2 -6.12 10.99 -3.19
CA TYR A 2 -7.03 10.56 -4.26
C TYR A 2 -8.17 11.55 -4.50
N ALA A 3 -8.76 12.11 -3.44
CA ALA A 3 -9.77 13.16 -3.55
C ALA A 3 -9.21 14.44 -4.21
N THR A 4 -8.01 14.87 -3.85
CA THR A 4 -7.35 16.04 -4.45
C THR A 4 -6.96 15.78 -5.92
N GLY A 5 -6.51 14.57 -6.25
CA GLY A 5 -6.25 14.14 -7.61
C GLY A 5 -7.52 14.09 -8.46
N ALA A 6 -8.60 13.51 -7.94
CA ALA A 6 -9.92 13.45 -8.58
C ALA A 6 -10.53 14.84 -8.80
N VAL A 7 -10.42 15.73 -7.81
CA VAL A 7 -10.87 17.13 -7.90
C VAL A 7 -10.09 17.88 -8.99
N LEU A 8 -8.76 17.75 -9.04
CA LEU A 8 -7.95 18.31 -10.13
C LEU A 8 -8.27 17.65 -11.49
N TYR A 9 -8.63 16.36 -11.49
CA TYR A 9 -8.99 15.61 -12.69
C TYR A 9 -10.29 16.11 -13.32
N ILE A 10 -11.26 16.47 -12.48
CA ILE A 10 -12.58 17.00 -12.82
C ILE A 10 -12.50 18.49 -13.16
N ILE A 11 -11.76 19.29 -12.39
CA ILE A 11 -11.71 20.75 -12.55
C ILE A 11 -10.80 21.19 -13.71
N GLY A 12 -9.73 20.44 -14.01
CA GLY A 12 -8.77 20.78 -15.08
C GLY A 12 -9.41 21.07 -16.44
N PRO A 13 -10.31 20.22 -16.97
CA PRO A 13 -10.98 20.46 -18.25
C PRO A 13 -11.97 21.63 -18.26
N ILE A 14 -12.45 22.11 -17.11
CA ILE A 14 -13.32 23.30 -17.03
C ILE A 14 -12.52 24.58 -17.19
N LEU A 15 -11.26 24.60 -16.74
CA LEU A 15 -10.35 25.74 -16.84
C LEU A 15 -9.64 25.84 -18.20
N SER A 16 -9.61 24.75 -18.98
CA SER A 16 -9.10 24.76 -20.35
C SER A 16 -10.14 25.32 -21.32
N TYR A 17 -9.73 26.23 -22.20
CA TYR A 17 -10.59 26.83 -23.23
C TYR A 17 -11.09 25.80 -24.28
N GLU A 18 -10.44 24.64 -24.37
CA GLU A 18 -10.86 23.51 -25.19
C GLU A 18 -11.76 22.56 -24.37
N LYS A 19 -12.96 22.25 -24.91
CA LYS A 19 -13.90 21.28 -24.33
C LYS A 19 -13.37 19.84 -24.45
N ILE A 20 -12.40 19.50 -23.61
CA ILE A 20 -11.84 18.15 -23.52
C ILE A 20 -12.60 17.40 -22.42
N LEU A 21 -12.94 16.12 -22.63
CA LEU A 21 -13.53 15.31 -21.58
C LEU A 21 -12.46 14.94 -20.51
N PRO A 22 -12.85 14.79 -19.24
CA PRO A 22 -11.95 14.39 -18.16
C PRO A 22 -11.12 13.14 -18.49
N ILE A 23 -11.73 12.15 -19.13
CA ILE A 23 -11.09 10.91 -19.60
C ILE A 23 -11.00 10.96 -21.13
N GLY A 24 -9.85 10.59 -21.69
CA GLY A 24 -9.64 10.47 -23.14
C GLY A 24 -10.37 9.28 -23.74
N VAL A 25 -11.70 9.24 -23.64
CA VAL A 25 -12.55 8.22 -24.26
C VAL A 25 -12.77 8.60 -25.73
N ALA A 26 -12.52 7.66 -26.64
CA ALA A 26 -12.86 7.83 -28.05
C ALA A 26 -14.38 7.73 -28.22
N LEU A 27 -15.07 8.86 -28.11
CA LEU A 27 -16.50 8.95 -28.38
C LEU A 27 -16.73 9.28 -29.86
N PRO A 28 -17.87 8.88 -30.45
CA PRO A 28 -18.19 9.29 -31.81
C PRO A 28 -18.45 10.81 -31.88
N PHE A 29 -18.04 11.44 -32.99
CA PHE A 29 -17.97 12.90 -33.17
C PHE A 29 -19.26 13.68 -32.79
N TYR A 30 -20.44 13.08 -32.97
CA TYR A 30 -21.72 13.72 -32.63
C TYR A 30 -21.97 13.87 -31.12
N MET A 31 -21.21 13.17 -30.26
CA MET A 31 -21.35 13.25 -28.80
C MET A 31 -20.56 14.42 -28.17
N TYR A 32 -19.64 15.04 -28.91
CA TYR A 32 -18.90 16.23 -28.46
C TYR A 32 -19.65 17.55 -28.67
N THR A 33 -20.85 17.51 -29.27
CA THR A 33 -21.64 18.70 -29.60
C THR A 33 -23.03 18.66 -28.92
N GLY A 34 -23.44 19.78 -28.31
CA GLY A 34 -24.77 19.93 -27.68
C GLY A 34 -24.87 19.46 -26.21
N THR A 35 -26.10 19.19 -25.76
CA THR A 35 -26.45 18.83 -24.36
C THR A 35 -25.80 17.51 -23.89
N TRP A 36 -25.53 16.59 -24.81
CA TRP A 36 -24.91 15.29 -24.51
C TRP A 36 -23.53 15.43 -23.88
N TYR A 37 -22.75 16.45 -24.26
CA TYR A 37 -21.45 16.74 -23.66
C TYR A 37 -21.55 16.92 -22.13
N TYR A 38 -22.54 17.69 -21.64
CA TYR A 38 -22.72 17.93 -20.20
C TYR A 38 -23.18 16.67 -19.46
N VAL A 39 -24.01 15.85 -20.09
CA VAL A 39 -24.46 14.57 -19.51
C VAL A 39 -23.27 13.63 -19.32
N PHE A 40 -22.45 13.45 -20.35
CA PHE A 40 -21.25 12.61 -20.26
C PHE A 40 -20.22 13.17 -19.29
N TYR A 41 -20.06 14.50 -19.25
CA TYR A 41 -19.17 15.15 -18.29
C TYR A 41 -19.57 14.85 -16.83
N ILE A 42 -20.87 14.91 -16.52
CA ILE A 42 -21.39 14.55 -15.18
C ILE A 42 -21.17 13.06 -14.89
N ILE A 43 -21.46 12.18 -15.86
CA ILE A 43 -21.28 10.73 -15.70
C ILE A 43 -19.80 10.40 -15.46
N GLU A 44 -18.87 10.94 -16.25
CA GLU A 44 -17.44 10.75 -16.05
C GLU A 44 -16.96 11.28 -14.71
N GLY A 45 -17.45 12.47 -14.29
CA GLY A 45 -17.15 13.02 -12.97
C GLY A 45 -17.60 12.10 -11.84
N LEU A 46 -18.81 11.52 -11.94
CA LEU A 46 -19.32 10.56 -10.97
C LEU A 46 -18.49 9.27 -10.94
N VAL A 47 -18.10 8.75 -12.11
CA VAL A 47 -17.25 7.54 -12.21
C VAL A 47 -15.89 7.79 -11.55
N VAL A 48 -15.26 8.93 -11.83
CA VAL A 48 -13.97 9.31 -11.22
C VAL A 48 -14.10 9.45 -9.70
N LEU A 49 -15.20 10.04 -9.21
CA LEU A 49 -15.45 10.18 -7.79
C LEU A 49 -15.68 8.83 -7.10
N LEU A 50 -16.50 7.95 -7.69
CA LEU A 50 -16.72 6.59 -7.18
C LEU A 50 -15.42 5.77 -7.16
N ALA A 51 -14.61 5.86 -8.22
CA ALA A 51 -13.31 5.21 -8.27
C ALA A 51 -12.36 5.74 -7.17
N ALA A 52 -12.32 7.05 -6.95
CA ALA A 52 -11.50 7.65 -5.90
C ALA A 52 -11.93 7.19 -4.50
N VAL A 53 -13.24 7.09 -4.23
CA VAL A 53 -13.77 6.54 -2.98
C VAL A 53 -13.42 5.07 -2.84
N GLY A 54 -13.56 4.27 -3.90
CA GLY A 54 -13.21 2.85 -3.89
C GLY A 54 -11.75 2.61 -3.52
N LEU A 55 -10.83 3.37 -4.13
CA LEU A 55 -9.40 3.32 -3.79
C LEU A 55 -9.15 3.72 -2.33
N LEU A 56 -9.78 4.80 -1.85
CA LEU A 56 -9.64 5.21 -0.44
C LEU A 56 -10.12 4.13 0.53
N VAL A 57 -11.23 3.46 0.23
CA VAL A 57 -11.76 2.38 1.07
C VAL A 57 -10.81 1.18 1.09
N GLU A 58 -10.24 0.81 -0.05
CA GLU A 58 -9.23 -0.26 -0.14
C GLU A 58 -8.01 0.04 0.73
N ASP A 59 -7.53 1.28 0.68
CA ASP A 59 -6.37 1.76 1.44
C ASP A 59 -6.62 1.68 2.94
N VAL A 60 -7.75 2.24 3.38
CA VAL A 60 -8.14 2.26 4.79
C VAL A 60 -8.35 0.84 5.29
N LEU A 61 -9.01 -0.03 4.51
CA LEU A 61 -9.23 -1.42 4.89
C LEU A 61 -7.90 -2.18 5.03
N SER A 62 -6.98 -2.00 4.09
CA SER A 62 -5.67 -2.65 4.11
C SER A 62 -4.83 -2.21 5.31
N ILE A 63 -4.78 -0.90 5.57
CA ILE A 63 -4.09 -0.33 6.74
C ILE A 63 -4.72 -0.85 8.03
N TYR A 64 -6.06 -0.81 8.12
CA TYR A 64 -6.79 -1.27 9.30
C TYR A 64 -6.48 -2.73 9.63
N LEU A 65 -6.55 -3.63 8.66
CA LEU A 65 -6.30 -5.06 8.86
C LEU A 65 -4.86 -5.34 9.31
N ILE A 66 -3.88 -4.61 8.74
CA ILE A 66 -2.47 -4.79 9.12
C ILE A 66 -2.20 -4.19 10.50
N CYS A 67 -2.72 -3.01 10.81
CA CYS A 67 -2.62 -2.41 12.15
C CYS A 67 -3.30 -3.30 13.20
N HIS A 68 -4.47 -3.87 12.90
CA HIS A 68 -5.15 -4.82 13.78
C HIS A 68 -4.28 -6.05 14.05
N LEU A 69 -3.70 -6.65 13.00
CA LEU A 69 -2.78 -7.78 13.14
C LEU A 69 -1.55 -7.39 13.97
N CYS A 70 -0.91 -6.24 13.70
CA CYS A 70 0.20 -5.74 14.49
C CYS A 70 -0.18 -5.58 15.97
N GLY A 71 -1.38 -5.08 16.27
CA GLY A 71 -1.89 -4.98 17.64
C GLY A 71 -2.06 -6.34 18.32
N GLU A 72 -2.65 -7.32 17.64
CA GLU A 72 -2.76 -8.69 18.17
C GLU A 72 -1.38 -9.29 18.50
N LEU A 73 -0.41 -9.06 17.61
CA LEU A 73 0.97 -9.51 17.77
C LEU A 73 1.69 -8.80 18.93
N GLU A 74 1.49 -7.51 19.12
CA GLU A 74 2.05 -6.77 20.25
C GLU A 74 1.47 -7.22 21.60
N ILE A 75 0.17 -7.54 21.65
CA ILE A 75 -0.45 -8.14 22.85
C ILE A 75 0.19 -9.49 23.17
N VAL A 76 0.42 -10.32 22.15
CA VAL A 76 1.13 -11.60 22.32
C VAL A 76 2.55 -11.37 22.84
N ALA A 77 3.29 -10.42 22.26
CA ALA A 77 4.64 -10.07 22.72
C ALA A 77 4.65 -9.60 24.19
N ALA A 78 3.66 -8.79 24.60
CA ALA A 78 3.52 -8.33 25.98
C ALA A 78 3.24 -9.48 26.96
N LYS A 79 2.42 -10.46 26.57
CA LYS A 79 2.18 -11.68 27.37
C LYS A 79 3.43 -12.55 27.48
N ILE A 80 4.19 -12.71 26.38
CA ILE A 80 5.44 -13.47 26.36
C ILE A 80 6.49 -12.86 27.31
N ARG A 81 6.58 -11.53 27.38
CA ARG A 81 7.51 -10.84 28.29
C ARG A 81 7.24 -11.11 29.78
N LYS A 82 6.02 -11.54 30.13
CA LYS A 82 5.63 -11.91 31.49
C LYS A 82 5.85 -13.40 31.79
N PHE A 83 6.35 -14.19 30.84
CA PHE A 83 6.70 -15.59 31.08
C PHE A 83 7.76 -15.70 32.18
N GLY A 84 7.44 -16.46 33.23
CA GLY A 84 8.29 -16.64 34.41
C GLY A 84 7.67 -16.13 35.71
N THR A 85 6.66 -15.25 35.66
CA THR A 85 6.00 -14.70 36.86
C THR A 85 4.57 -15.25 37.08
N GLU A 86 3.90 -15.75 36.04
CA GLU A 86 2.54 -16.30 36.10
C GLU A 86 2.42 -17.62 35.29
N ASP A 87 1.60 -18.56 35.77
CA ASP A 87 1.39 -19.91 35.18
C ASP A 87 0.53 -19.95 33.89
N VAL A 88 0.31 -18.82 33.21
CA VAL A 88 -0.63 -18.70 32.07
C VAL A 88 0.02 -19.04 30.71
N ILE A 89 1.01 -19.94 30.72
CA ILE A 89 1.84 -20.25 29.55
C ILE A 89 1.02 -20.98 28.46
N GLU A 90 0.18 -21.94 28.84
CA GLU A 90 -0.63 -22.74 27.90
C GLU A 90 -1.65 -21.88 27.15
N THR A 91 -2.36 -20.99 27.85
CA THR A 91 -3.31 -20.05 27.25
C THR A 91 -2.61 -19.10 26.27
N THR A 92 -1.38 -18.67 26.59
CA THR A 92 -0.61 -17.77 25.73
C THR A 92 -0.13 -18.48 24.46
N ILE A 93 0.26 -19.76 24.55
CA ILE A 93 0.65 -20.57 23.38
C ILE A 93 -0.54 -20.79 22.45
N ASN A 94 -1.72 -21.10 23.01
CA ASN A 94 -2.92 -21.31 22.21
C ASN A 94 -3.34 -20.00 21.52
N PHE A 95 -3.33 -18.89 22.28
CA PHE A 95 -3.62 -17.55 21.74
C PHE A 95 -2.65 -17.15 20.63
N HIS A 96 -1.33 -17.34 20.81
CA HIS A 96 -0.33 -17.08 19.77
C HIS A 96 -0.58 -17.90 18.50
N SER A 97 -0.93 -19.19 18.64
CA SER A 97 -1.22 -20.06 17.50
C SER A 97 -2.45 -19.60 16.72
N ILE A 98 -3.49 -19.12 17.41
CA ILE A 98 -4.70 -18.55 16.81
C ILE A 98 -4.37 -17.26 16.06
N VAL A 99 -3.63 -16.33 16.68
CA VAL A 99 -3.23 -15.05 16.06
C VAL A 99 -2.37 -15.29 14.82
N ILE A 100 -1.46 -16.26 14.84
CA ILE A 100 -0.67 -16.63 13.65
C ILE A 100 -1.57 -17.15 12.52
N ALA A 101 -2.53 -18.03 12.83
CA ALA A 101 -3.43 -18.57 11.83
C ALA A 101 -4.30 -17.46 11.21
N HIS A 102 -4.78 -16.53 12.04
CA HIS A 102 -5.52 -15.35 11.62
C HIS A 102 -4.66 -14.44 10.72
N GLY A 103 -3.46 -14.08 11.17
CA GLY A 103 -2.52 -13.25 10.42
C GLY A 103 -2.13 -13.87 9.08
N LYS A 104 -1.89 -15.19 9.01
CA LYS A 104 -1.60 -15.88 7.74
C LYS A 104 -2.76 -15.84 6.75
N LYS A 105 -4.01 -15.75 7.23
CA LYS A 105 -5.18 -15.58 6.36
C LYS A 105 -5.26 -14.15 5.83
N ILE A 106 -5.11 -13.16 6.70
CA ILE A 106 -5.06 -11.73 6.33
C ILE A 106 -3.93 -11.46 5.34
N CYS A 107 -2.71 -11.89 5.65
CA CYS A 107 -1.55 -11.65 4.80
C CYS A 107 -1.67 -12.35 3.44
N ARG A 108 -2.31 -13.52 3.35
CA ARG A 108 -2.59 -14.15 2.04
C ARG A 108 -3.55 -13.34 1.19
N LEU A 109 -4.59 -12.78 1.79
CA LEU A 109 -5.56 -11.93 1.08
C LEU A 109 -4.93 -10.61 0.64
N LEU A 110 -4.19 -9.95 1.53
CA LEU A 110 -3.58 -8.64 1.26
C LEU A 110 -2.32 -8.73 0.39
N SER A 111 -1.61 -9.87 0.40
CA SER A 111 -0.35 -10.03 -0.33
C SER A 111 -0.50 -9.77 -1.84
N SER A 112 -1.53 -10.36 -2.47
CA SER A 112 -1.79 -10.12 -3.90
C SER A 112 -2.23 -8.67 -4.16
N MET A 113 -3.16 -8.16 -3.35
CA MET A 113 -3.72 -6.81 -3.49
C MET A 113 -2.62 -5.73 -3.38
N LEU A 114 -1.82 -5.77 -2.32
CA LEU A 114 -0.74 -4.81 -2.10
C LEU A 114 0.36 -4.90 -3.16
N SER A 115 0.66 -6.11 -3.66
CA SER A 115 1.63 -6.28 -4.76
C SER A 115 1.15 -5.62 -6.04
N ILE A 116 -0.10 -5.88 -6.44
CA ILE A 116 -0.72 -5.29 -7.63
C ILE A 116 -0.75 -3.77 -7.49
N LYS A 117 -1.11 -3.28 -6.32
CA LYS A 117 -1.17 -1.85 -6.04
C LYS A 117 0.19 -1.18 -6.09
N PHE A 118 1.23 -1.79 -5.52
CA PHE A 118 2.59 -1.28 -5.60
C PHE A 118 3.09 -1.21 -7.05
N LEU A 119 2.87 -2.26 -7.83
CA LEU A 119 3.18 -2.26 -9.27
C LEU A 119 2.39 -1.19 -10.03
N GLY A 120 1.09 -1.04 -9.74
CA GLY A 120 0.25 0.01 -10.32
C GLY A 120 0.78 1.41 -10.03
N CYS A 121 1.25 1.67 -8.81
CA CYS A 121 1.89 2.93 -8.46
C CYS A 121 3.22 3.14 -9.22
N MET A 122 3.99 2.08 -9.48
CA MET A 122 5.22 2.18 -10.28
C MET A 122 4.92 2.57 -11.73
N PHE A 123 4.02 1.84 -12.40
CA PHE A 123 3.63 2.16 -13.78
C PHE A 123 2.98 3.55 -13.87
N GLY A 124 2.08 3.88 -12.93
CA GLY A 124 1.44 5.19 -12.85
C GLY A 124 2.44 6.32 -12.61
N GLY A 125 3.43 6.12 -11.74
CA GLY A 125 4.51 7.08 -11.49
C GLY A 125 5.39 7.31 -12.72
N CYS A 126 5.82 6.26 -13.41
CA CYS A 126 6.61 6.38 -14.63
C CYS A 126 5.82 7.08 -15.75
N GLY A 127 4.57 6.68 -15.98
CA GLY A 127 3.71 7.26 -17.01
C GLY A 127 3.40 8.74 -16.76
N SER A 128 3.07 9.11 -15.51
CA SER A 128 2.85 10.51 -15.15
C SER A 128 4.14 11.34 -15.27
N GLY A 129 5.30 10.78 -14.90
CA GLY A 129 6.58 11.44 -15.10
C GLY A 129 6.94 11.69 -16.57
N TRP A 130 6.63 10.75 -17.46
CA TRP A 130 6.77 10.97 -18.91
C TRP A 130 5.90 12.13 -19.40
N VAL A 131 4.62 12.14 -19.04
CA VAL A 131 3.66 13.16 -19.50
C VAL A 131 4.08 14.55 -19.02
N ILE A 132 4.60 14.67 -17.79
CA ILE A 132 5.14 15.92 -17.26
C ILE A 132 6.32 16.43 -18.10
N LEU A 133 7.20 15.54 -18.57
CA LEU A 133 8.38 15.92 -19.35
C LEU A 133 8.08 16.23 -20.83
N SER A 134 7.03 15.62 -21.40
CA SER A 134 6.70 15.71 -22.83
C SER A 134 5.62 16.72 -23.17
N SER A 135 4.77 17.11 -22.20
CA SER A 135 3.67 18.02 -22.44
C SER A 135 4.11 19.48 -22.38
N THR A 136 3.54 20.33 -23.24
CA THR A 136 3.68 21.81 -23.20
C THR A 136 2.47 22.50 -22.55
N ASN A 137 1.37 21.79 -22.34
CA ASN A 137 0.13 22.31 -21.78
C ASN A 137 0.20 22.40 -20.24
N GLU A 138 0.18 23.60 -19.68
CA GLU A 138 0.28 23.85 -18.22
C GLU A 138 -0.82 23.15 -17.40
N VAL A 139 -2.05 23.08 -17.94
CA VAL A 139 -3.17 22.39 -17.27
C VAL A 139 -2.94 20.88 -17.20
N VAL A 140 -2.39 20.28 -18.26
CA VAL A 140 -2.06 18.85 -18.29
C VAL A 140 -0.92 18.56 -17.33
N ILE A 141 0.10 19.42 -17.29
CA ILE A 141 1.24 19.29 -16.38
C ILE A 141 0.75 19.34 -14.93
N SER A 142 0.00 20.38 -14.53
CA SER A 142 -0.44 20.54 -13.14
C SER A 142 -1.28 19.36 -12.63
N LYS A 143 -2.25 18.89 -13.42
CA LYS A 143 -3.07 17.70 -13.13
C LYS A 143 -2.21 16.45 -12.99
N THR A 144 -1.26 16.26 -13.89
CA THR A 144 -0.40 15.07 -13.92
C THR A 144 0.64 15.10 -12.80
N THR A 145 1.14 16.26 -12.41
CA THR A 145 2.00 16.43 -11.22
C THR A 145 1.27 16.01 -9.95
N GLY A 146 -0.01 16.38 -9.80
CA GLY A 146 -0.85 15.91 -8.70
C GLY A 146 -0.95 14.38 -8.64
N MET A 147 -1.15 13.73 -9.80
CA MET A 147 -1.16 12.27 -9.90
C MET A 147 0.20 11.63 -9.60
N PHE A 148 1.29 12.23 -10.06
CA PHE A 148 2.66 11.75 -9.80
C PHE A 148 2.95 11.70 -8.29
N VAL A 149 2.66 12.80 -7.58
CA VAL A 149 2.81 12.88 -6.12
C VAL A 149 1.86 11.88 -5.45
N ALA A 150 0.62 11.73 -5.94
CA ALA A 150 -0.32 10.76 -5.41
C ALA A 150 0.20 9.32 -5.51
N ASN A 151 0.76 8.93 -6.64
CA ASN A 151 1.33 7.59 -6.84
C ASN A 151 2.52 7.33 -5.91
N ILE A 152 3.41 8.32 -5.75
CA ILE A 152 4.60 8.19 -4.88
C ILE A 152 4.20 8.00 -3.42
N LEU A 153 3.33 8.86 -2.86
CA LEU A 153 3.01 8.70 -1.43
C LEU A 153 2.15 7.45 -1.20
N THR A 154 1.35 7.00 -2.18
CA THR A 154 0.62 5.72 -2.07
C THR A 154 1.60 4.56 -2.02
N ALA A 155 2.59 4.53 -2.92
CA ALA A 155 3.64 3.53 -2.89
C ALA A 155 4.39 3.54 -1.54
N PHE A 156 4.68 4.73 -1.01
CA PHE A 156 5.27 4.89 0.32
C PHE A 156 4.40 4.28 1.42
N LEU A 157 3.09 4.60 1.45
CA LEU A 157 2.16 4.08 2.46
C LEU A 157 2.07 2.55 2.42
N VAL A 158 1.96 1.97 1.23
CA VAL A 158 1.90 0.51 1.05
C VAL A 158 3.18 -0.16 1.57
N CYS A 159 4.35 0.38 1.24
CA CYS A 159 5.63 -0.13 1.73
C CYS A 159 5.85 0.12 3.22
N TYR A 160 5.37 1.24 3.77
CA TYR A 160 5.43 1.53 5.21
C TYR A 160 4.65 0.52 6.02
N VAL A 161 3.42 0.23 5.59
CA VAL A 161 2.58 -0.77 6.26
C VAL A 161 3.24 -2.15 6.20
N GLY A 162 3.83 -2.54 5.06
CA GLY A 162 4.63 -3.76 4.94
C GLY A 162 5.79 -3.82 5.95
N GLU A 163 6.55 -2.72 6.07
CA GLU A 163 7.66 -2.59 7.01
C GLU A 163 7.20 -2.69 8.47
N THR A 164 6.07 -2.06 8.83
CA THR A 164 5.55 -2.10 10.22
C THR A 164 5.18 -3.51 10.66
N LEU A 165 4.67 -4.36 9.75
CA LEU A 165 4.39 -5.76 10.08
C LEU A 165 5.70 -6.53 10.31
N LEU A 166 6.70 -6.35 9.43
CA LEU A 166 8.02 -6.98 9.57
C LEU A 166 8.70 -6.59 10.90
N GLN A 167 8.61 -5.31 11.29
CA GLN A 167 9.13 -4.85 12.58
C GLN A 167 8.40 -5.49 13.76
N THR A 168 7.08 -5.64 13.65
CA THR A 168 6.27 -6.27 14.71
C THR A 168 6.57 -7.75 14.88
N GLU A 169 6.81 -8.47 13.78
CA GLU A 169 7.31 -9.85 13.83
C GLU A 169 8.66 -9.94 14.55
N CYS A 170 9.60 -9.04 14.22
CA CYS A 170 10.90 -8.99 14.88
C CYS A 170 10.79 -8.73 16.39
N LYS A 171 9.87 -7.83 16.81
CA LYS A 171 9.58 -7.58 18.24
C LYS A 171 9.13 -8.85 18.96
N ILE A 172 8.30 -9.69 18.34
CA ILE A 172 7.87 -10.97 18.94
C ILE A 172 9.05 -11.93 19.06
N GLN A 173 9.85 -12.08 18.01
CA GLN A 173 11.03 -12.95 18.03
C GLN A 173 11.97 -12.53 19.16
N HIS A 174 12.22 -11.22 19.30
CA HIS A 174 13.02 -10.67 20.39
C HIS A 174 12.41 -10.96 21.77
N ALA A 175 11.08 -10.81 21.93
CA ALA A 175 10.39 -11.14 23.18
C ALA A 175 10.52 -12.63 23.56
N LEU A 176 10.45 -13.54 22.57
CA LEU A 176 10.63 -14.98 22.79
C LEU A 176 12.05 -15.34 23.19
N ILE A 177 13.06 -14.69 22.60
CA ILE A 177 14.47 -14.94 22.92
C ILE A 177 14.82 -14.46 24.34
N HIS A 178 14.29 -13.29 24.73
CA HIS A 178 14.60 -12.65 26.01
C HIS A 178 13.66 -13.00 27.17
N CYS A 179 12.71 -13.91 26.97
CA CYS A 179 11.90 -14.41 28.07
C CYS A 179 12.72 -15.38 28.96
N ASP A 180 12.31 -15.57 30.22
CA ASP A 180 12.95 -16.50 31.16
C ASP A 180 12.61 -17.98 30.83
N TRP A 181 12.74 -18.37 29.56
CA TRP A 181 12.39 -19.69 29.05
C TRP A 181 13.12 -20.83 29.78
N TYR A 182 14.36 -20.59 30.20
CA TYR A 182 15.19 -21.57 30.92
C TYR A 182 14.66 -21.89 32.32
N LYS A 183 13.85 -21.00 32.92
CA LYS A 183 13.17 -21.25 34.22
C LYS A 183 11.87 -22.03 34.06
N CYS A 184 11.38 -22.25 32.85
CA CYS A 184 10.12 -22.95 32.59
C CYS A 184 10.30 -24.48 32.57
N ASN A 185 9.22 -25.22 32.83
CA ASN A 185 9.18 -26.69 32.70
C ASN A 185 9.54 -27.15 31.27
N SER A 186 10.09 -28.37 31.12
CA SER A 186 10.54 -28.91 29.83
C SER A 186 9.46 -28.92 28.73
N LYS A 187 8.18 -29.13 29.10
CA LYS A 187 7.04 -29.03 28.16
C LYS A 187 6.90 -27.60 27.59
N ASN A 188 7.04 -26.60 28.45
CA ASN A 188 6.90 -25.18 28.10
C ASN A 188 8.13 -24.68 27.31
N GLN A 189 9.33 -25.16 27.66
CA GLN A 189 10.55 -24.88 26.88
C GLN A 189 10.42 -25.35 25.42
N ASN A 190 9.92 -26.58 25.21
CA ASN A 190 9.66 -27.09 23.87
C ASN A 190 8.59 -26.27 23.13
N ALA A 191 7.55 -25.82 23.82
CA ALA A 191 6.53 -24.96 23.23
C ALA A 191 7.07 -23.59 22.83
N ILE A 192 7.90 -22.95 23.67
CA ILE A 192 8.56 -21.67 23.36
C ILE A 192 9.48 -21.83 22.15
N LYS A 193 10.24 -22.93 22.08
CA LYS A 193 11.07 -23.26 20.92
C LYS A 193 10.24 -23.41 19.64
N LEU A 194 9.07 -24.07 19.71
CA LEU A 194 8.13 -24.18 18.59
C LEU A 194 7.55 -22.82 18.18
N MET A 195 7.21 -21.96 19.14
CA MET A 195 6.76 -20.59 18.85
C MET A 195 7.86 -19.81 18.13
N LEU A 196 9.09 -19.87 18.62
CA LEU A 196 10.24 -19.20 18.00
C LEU A 196 10.44 -19.66 16.55
N MET A 197 10.46 -20.98 16.32
CA MET A 197 10.58 -21.53 14.95
C MET A 197 9.44 -21.08 14.03
N LYS A 198 8.21 -20.97 14.54
CA LYS A 198 7.07 -20.47 13.76
C LYS A 198 7.20 -18.98 13.44
N THR A 199 7.79 -18.18 14.33
CA THR A 199 7.93 -16.72 14.17
C THR A 199 9.04 -16.27 13.22
N GLN A 200 10.00 -17.13 12.87
CA GLN A 200 11.16 -16.74 12.05
C GLN A 200 10.84 -16.34 10.59
N LYS A 201 9.68 -16.74 10.04
CA LYS A 201 9.18 -16.34 8.71
C LYS A 201 7.66 -16.23 8.74
N LEU A 202 7.14 -15.38 9.62
CA LEU A 202 5.75 -15.47 10.05
C LEU A 202 4.80 -14.91 9.01
N PHE A 203 5.06 -13.71 8.51
CA PHE A 203 4.26 -13.11 7.45
C PHE A 203 5.13 -12.63 6.28
N LYS A 204 4.74 -13.05 5.09
CA LYS A 204 5.23 -12.49 3.84
C LYS A 204 4.12 -11.65 3.24
N LEU A 205 4.27 -10.33 3.31
CA LEU A 205 3.41 -9.39 2.59
C LEU A 205 3.98 -9.19 1.19
N GLY A 206 3.19 -9.60 0.19
CA GLY A 206 3.52 -9.47 -1.22
C GLY A 206 4.02 -10.76 -1.85
N ILE A 207 3.68 -10.95 -3.13
CA ILE A 207 4.16 -12.07 -3.95
C ILE A 207 5.66 -11.90 -4.26
N LEU A 208 6.13 -10.64 -4.29
CA LEU A 208 7.45 -10.25 -4.78
C LEU A 208 8.51 -9.99 -3.68
N GLU A 209 8.23 -10.24 -2.40
CA GLU A 209 9.10 -9.86 -1.25
C GLU A 209 9.49 -8.36 -1.19
N GLY A 210 9.06 -7.54 -2.15
CA GLY A 210 9.45 -6.14 -2.32
C GLY A 210 8.48 -5.13 -1.71
N VAL A 211 7.41 -5.55 -1.04
CA VAL A 211 6.47 -4.63 -0.36
C VAL A 211 7.04 -4.27 1.03
N ASN A 212 8.13 -3.53 1.03
CA ASN A 212 8.83 -3.05 2.22
C ASN A 212 9.57 -1.74 1.89
N MET A 213 10.25 -1.14 2.88
CA MET A 213 10.96 0.11 2.66
C MET A 213 12.15 -0.02 1.70
N GLN A 214 12.75 -1.21 1.60
CA GLN A 214 13.82 -1.47 0.63
C GLN A 214 13.30 -1.43 -0.81
N GLY A 215 12.14 -2.04 -1.08
CA GLY A 215 11.49 -1.99 -2.39
C GLY A 215 11.07 -0.58 -2.78
N PHE A 216 10.59 0.23 -1.83
CA PHE A 216 10.28 1.64 -2.08
C PHE A 216 11.52 2.45 -2.48
N ARG A 217 12.66 2.25 -1.79
CA ARG A 217 13.93 2.92 -2.15
C ARG A 217 14.37 2.55 -3.56
N PHE A 218 14.28 1.27 -3.90
CA PHE A 218 14.60 0.79 -5.25
C PHE A 218 13.67 1.42 -6.30
N PHE A 219 12.37 1.50 -6.03
CA PHE A 219 11.41 2.19 -6.89
C PHE A 219 11.80 3.64 -7.15
N ILE A 220 12.04 4.44 -6.10
CA ILE A 220 12.38 5.85 -6.23
C ILE A 220 13.69 6.06 -7.01
N PHE A 221 14.70 5.24 -6.75
CA PHE A 221 15.99 5.31 -7.45
C PHE A 221 15.84 5.03 -8.95
N ASN A 222 15.09 3.98 -9.31
CA ASN A 222 14.83 3.64 -10.71
C ASN A 222 13.95 4.68 -11.39
N LEU A 223 12.93 5.21 -10.70
CA LEU A 223 12.08 6.27 -11.22
C LEU A 223 12.90 7.52 -11.54
N TYR A 224 13.78 7.95 -10.62
CA TYR A 224 14.66 9.08 -10.86
C TYR A 224 15.59 8.85 -12.05
N SER A 225 16.24 7.68 -12.11
CA SER A 225 17.15 7.31 -13.20
C SER A 225 16.41 7.30 -14.55
N TYR A 226 15.22 6.72 -14.59
CA TYR A 226 14.34 6.71 -15.75
C TYR A 226 13.99 8.12 -16.23
N LEU A 227 13.54 9.00 -15.33
CA LEU A 227 13.17 10.37 -15.68
C LEU A 227 14.38 11.20 -16.14
N SER A 228 15.56 10.97 -15.55
CA SER A 228 16.79 11.63 -15.97
C SER A 228 17.19 11.24 -17.40
N ILE A 229 17.13 9.95 -17.73
CA ILE A 229 17.41 9.46 -19.09
C ILE A 229 16.37 10.03 -20.06
N LEU A 230 15.08 9.94 -19.70
CA LEU A 230 14.01 10.42 -20.55
C LEU A 230 14.15 11.92 -20.85
N LYS A 231 14.47 12.73 -19.84
CA LYS A 231 14.76 14.16 -20.01
C LYS A 231 15.91 14.40 -20.99
N SER A 232 16.99 13.61 -20.89
CA SER A 232 18.14 13.75 -21.80
C SER A 232 17.82 13.40 -23.25
N VAL A 233 16.88 12.47 -23.48
CA VAL A 233 16.43 12.07 -24.82
C VAL A 233 15.50 13.12 -25.43
N ILE A 234 14.59 13.71 -24.64
CA ILE A 234 13.64 14.74 -25.10
C ILE A 234 14.36 16.06 -25.44
N GLN A 235 15.50 16.35 -24.81
CA GLN A 235 16.29 17.57 -25.06
C GLN A 235 17.23 17.47 -26.26
N ARG A 236 17.35 16.30 -26.91
CA ARG A 236 18.08 16.13 -28.17
C ARG A 236 17.16 16.37 -29.36
#